data_AF-A0A645GKS0-F1
#
_entry.id   AF-A0A645GKS0-F1
#
_cell.length_a   1.000
_cell.length_b   1.000
_cell.length_c   1.000
_cell.angle_alpha   90.00
_cell.angle_beta   90.00
_cell.angle_gamma   90.00
#
_symmetry.space_group_name_H-M   'P 1'
#
loop_
_entity.id
_entity.type
_entity.pdbx_description
1 polymer ?
#
loop_
_entity_poly.entity_id
_entity_poly.type
_entity_poly.pdbx_seq_one_letter_code
_entity_poly.pdbx_strand_id
1 'polypeptide(L)'
;MVLPVKVAGQPANSERVKITPNQTEVTVSLENEILGESIPVEVSVIGTPADGYELESVLVIPSSVAIKGKSTAVKKMTSLVLPPVDISGLDQNLNLMLPLQPVEMTPEVEISGPDRARVEIYIRKKIAERTFSGVGVMTEGSAQGKEWKLAPQSVKLTISGTKADIDALHPGSVPCELYVDVSNIVSKQLMLPVLVRDLKSGFKVLRIEPEQVTVTAVD
;
A
#
# COMPACT_ATOMS: atom_id res chain seq x y z
N MET A 1 -23.11 39.83 -32.79
CA MET A 1 -23.05 41.29 -32.54
C MET A 1 -22.79 41.98 -33.86
N VAL A 2 -23.52 43.03 -34.21
CA VAL A 2 -23.25 43.81 -35.44
C VAL A 2 -22.22 44.89 -35.14
N LEU A 3 -21.08 44.87 -35.84
CA LEU A 3 -20.01 45.85 -35.68
C LEU A 3 -19.98 46.85 -36.84
N PRO A 4 -19.82 48.15 -36.57
CA PRO A 4 -19.74 49.17 -37.62
C PRO A 4 -18.39 49.11 -38.33
N VAL A 5 -18.41 49.12 -39.67
CA VAL A 5 -17.20 49.12 -40.49
C VAL A 5 -16.68 50.56 -40.61
N LYS A 6 -15.47 50.83 -40.11
CA LYS A 6 -14.77 52.12 -40.27
C LYS A 6 -13.60 51.98 -41.23
N VAL A 7 -13.48 52.90 -42.17
CA VAL A 7 -12.35 52.98 -43.10
C VAL A 7 -11.24 53.81 -42.47
N ALA A 8 -10.05 53.24 -42.34
CA ALA A 8 -8.84 53.95 -41.91
C ALA A 8 -8.00 54.31 -43.13
N GLY A 9 -7.80 55.61 -43.37
CA GLY A 9 -7.05 56.14 -44.52
C GLY A 9 -6.92 57.66 -44.48
N GLN A 10 -6.17 58.24 -45.42
CA GLN A 10 -5.95 59.70 -45.48
C GLN A 10 -7.27 60.44 -45.78
N PRO A 11 -7.59 61.54 -45.07
CA PRO A 11 -8.92 62.19 -45.09
C PRO A 11 -9.28 62.87 -46.41
N ALA A 12 -8.41 62.86 -47.42
CA ALA A 12 -8.59 63.61 -48.67
C ALA A 12 -9.62 63.00 -49.66
N ASN A 13 -10.22 61.83 -49.36
CA ASN A 13 -11.14 61.14 -50.29
C ASN A 13 -12.35 60.47 -49.61
N SER A 14 -12.73 60.87 -48.39
CA SER A 14 -13.85 60.28 -47.64
C SER A 14 -15.22 60.37 -48.34
N GLU A 15 -15.42 61.36 -49.22
CA GLU A 15 -16.67 61.55 -49.98
C GLU A 15 -16.83 60.62 -51.20
N ARG A 16 -15.76 59.92 -51.62
CA ARG A 16 -15.78 59.02 -52.81
C ARG A 16 -15.87 57.53 -52.46
N VAL A 17 -15.92 57.17 -51.18
CA VAL A 17 -15.90 55.77 -50.72
C VAL A 17 -17.26 55.40 -50.16
N LYS A 18 -18.02 54.58 -50.90
CA LYS A 18 -19.29 54.02 -50.45
C LYS A 18 -19.04 52.67 -49.78
N ILE A 19 -19.23 52.61 -48.47
CA ILE A 19 -19.06 51.37 -47.68
C ILE A 19 -20.37 50.59 -47.73
N THR A 20 -20.34 49.39 -48.28
CA THR A 20 -21.50 48.48 -48.31
C THR A 20 -21.00 47.05 -48.14
N PRO A 21 -21.37 46.34 -47.05
CA PRO A 21 -22.27 46.74 -45.97
C PRO A 21 -21.59 47.63 -44.90
N ASN A 22 -22.33 48.59 -44.33
CA ASN A 22 -21.85 49.49 -43.26
C ASN A 22 -21.83 48.84 -41.87
N GLN A 23 -22.45 47.67 -41.74
CA GLN A 23 -22.46 46.84 -40.54
C GLN A 23 -22.22 45.39 -40.97
N THR A 24 -21.33 44.70 -40.26
CA THR A 24 -21.10 43.27 -40.48
C THR A 24 -21.48 42.51 -39.23
N GLU A 25 -22.17 41.39 -39.41
CA GLU A 25 -22.52 40.49 -38.33
C GLU A 25 -21.27 39.71 -37.92
N VAL A 26 -20.84 39.93 -36.67
CA VAL A 26 -19.69 39.26 -36.09
C VAL A 26 -20.19 38.31 -35.01
N THR A 27 -19.95 37.02 -35.23
CA THR A 27 -20.17 35.98 -34.24
C THR A 27 -18.92 35.88 -33.38
N VAL A 28 -18.99 36.42 -32.17
CA VAL A 28 -17.94 36.24 -31.16
C VAL A 28 -18.37 35.07 -30.28
N SER A 29 -17.73 33.92 -30.46
CA SER A 29 -17.85 32.81 -29.51
C SER A 29 -16.95 33.14 -28.32
N LEU A 30 -17.53 33.62 -27.21
CA LEU A 30 -16.79 33.66 -25.95
C LEU A 30 -16.52 32.20 -25.56
N GLU A 31 -15.25 31.79 -25.57
CA GLU A 31 -14.86 30.49 -25.02
C GLU A 31 -15.24 30.48 -23.55
N ASN A 32 -16.13 29.55 -23.19
CA ASN A 32 -16.66 29.35 -21.85
C ASN A 32 -15.55 29.37 -20.79
N GLU A 33 -15.84 29.92 -19.61
CA GLU A 33 -14.97 29.90 -18.42
C GLU A 33 -14.13 28.62 -18.34
N ILE A 34 -12.84 28.76 -18.63
CA ILE A 34 -11.85 27.71 -18.41
C ILE A 34 -11.67 27.63 -16.90
N LEU A 35 -12.27 26.61 -16.30
CA LEU A 35 -12.15 26.35 -14.87
C LEU A 35 -10.92 25.45 -14.64
N GLY A 36 -10.07 25.84 -13.71
CA GLY A 36 -8.94 25.03 -13.25
C GLY A 36 -9.24 24.41 -11.90
N GLU A 37 -9.22 23.09 -11.81
CA GLU A 37 -9.49 22.36 -10.56
C GLU A 37 -8.45 21.25 -10.36
N SER A 38 -8.11 20.93 -9.11
CA SER A 38 -7.18 19.83 -8.80
C SER A 38 -7.96 18.62 -8.34
N ILE A 39 -7.83 17.51 -9.06
CA ILE A 39 -8.54 16.27 -8.78
C ILE A 39 -7.56 15.16 -8.38
N PRO A 40 -7.93 14.24 -7.48
CA PRO A 40 -7.12 13.08 -7.14
C PRO A 40 -7.00 12.11 -8.32
N VAL A 41 -5.89 11.38 -8.37
CA VAL A 41 -5.65 10.30 -9.33
C VAL A 41 -5.87 8.96 -8.65
N GLU A 42 -6.75 8.14 -9.22
CA GLU A 42 -7.13 6.84 -8.67
C GLU A 42 -6.73 5.73 -9.64
N VAL A 43 -6.20 4.63 -9.10
CA VAL A 43 -5.84 3.42 -9.85
C VAL A 43 -6.53 2.25 -9.21
N SER A 44 -7.29 1.50 -10.00
CA SER A 44 -7.86 0.22 -9.57
C SER A 44 -6.85 -0.90 -9.82
N VAL A 45 -6.78 -1.85 -8.89
CA VAL A 45 -5.95 -3.04 -9.05
C VAL A 45 -6.86 -4.25 -9.21
N ILE A 46 -6.55 -5.10 -10.17
CA ILE A 46 -7.31 -6.32 -10.48
C ILE A 46 -6.43 -7.56 -10.32
N GLY A 47 -7.07 -8.69 -9.98
CA GLY A 47 -6.37 -9.95 -9.75
C GLY A 47 -5.85 -10.11 -8.32
N THR A 48 -5.11 -11.20 -8.11
CA THR A 48 -4.48 -11.53 -6.81
C THR A 48 -2.99 -11.82 -6.99
N PRO A 49 -2.11 -11.36 -6.08
CA PRO A 49 -0.69 -11.71 -6.09
C PRO A 49 -0.47 -13.23 -6.13
N ALA A 50 0.76 -13.64 -6.45
CA ALA A 50 1.17 -15.03 -6.39
C ALA A 50 0.87 -15.68 -5.02
N ASP A 51 0.70 -17.00 -5.00
CA ASP A 51 0.48 -17.74 -3.76
C ASP A 51 1.60 -17.46 -2.74
N GLY A 52 1.20 -17.16 -1.50
CA GLY A 52 2.13 -16.79 -0.44
C GLY A 52 2.54 -15.31 -0.44
N TYR A 53 2.00 -14.48 -1.33
CA TYR A 53 2.19 -13.04 -1.35
C TYR A 53 0.88 -12.28 -1.07
N GLU A 54 1.01 -11.02 -0.67
CA GLU A 54 -0.10 -10.10 -0.46
C GLU A 54 0.25 -8.69 -0.96
N LEU A 55 -0.78 -7.95 -1.38
CA LEU A 55 -0.66 -6.54 -1.74
C LEU A 55 -0.44 -5.75 -0.45
N GLU A 56 0.70 -5.06 -0.36
CA GLU A 56 1.04 -4.22 0.78
C GLU A 56 0.45 -2.81 0.62
N SER A 57 0.74 -2.17 -0.51
CA SER A 57 0.25 -0.82 -0.81
C SER A 57 0.36 -0.49 -2.30
N VAL A 58 -0.38 0.55 -2.72
CA VAL A 58 -0.33 1.13 -4.06
C VAL A 58 -0.07 2.61 -3.90
N LEU A 59 0.98 3.11 -4.54
CA LEU A 59 1.37 4.52 -4.51
C LEU A 59 1.28 5.11 -5.92
N VAL A 60 0.62 6.26 -6.05
CA VAL A 60 0.44 6.97 -7.32
C VAL A 60 1.09 8.34 -7.22
N ILE A 61 1.99 8.65 -8.15
CA ILE A 61 2.77 9.87 -8.18
C ILE A 61 2.64 10.52 -9.56
N PRO A 62 2.03 11.72 -9.69
CA PRO A 62 1.45 12.51 -8.61
C PRO A 62 0.10 11.94 -8.13
N SER A 63 -0.24 12.16 -6.85
CA SER A 63 -1.52 11.73 -6.26
C SER A 63 -2.72 12.59 -6.68
N SER A 64 -2.45 13.76 -7.28
CA SER A 64 -3.46 14.69 -7.80
C SER A 64 -2.92 15.44 -9.00
N VAL A 65 -3.80 15.81 -9.92
CA VAL A 65 -3.46 16.59 -11.11
C VAL A 65 -4.42 17.76 -11.29
N ALA A 66 -3.91 18.86 -11.83
CA ALA A 66 -4.75 19.99 -12.19
C ALA A 66 -5.37 19.74 -13.57
N ILE A 67 -6.68 19.91 -13.68
CA ILE A 67 -7.43 19.83 -14.93
C ILE A 67 -7.92 21.22 -15.32
N LYS A 68 -7.99 21.47 -16.63
CA LYS A 68 -8.51 22.71 -17.23
C LYS A 68 -9.46 22.35 -18.35
N GLY A 69 -10.60 23.01 -18.42
CA GLY A 69 -11.56 22.74 -19.49
C GLY A 69 -12.86 23.50 -19.29
N LYS A 70 -13.88 23.13 -20.08
CA LYS A 70 -15.22 23.71 -19.94
C LYS A 70 -15.72 23.49 -18.51
N SER A 71 -16.20 24.54 -17.86
CA SER A 71 -16.73 24.51 -16.48
C SER A 71 -17.70 23.34 -16.21
N THR A 72 -18.54 22.97 -17.17
CA THR A 72 -19.48 21.84 -17.06
C THR A 72 -18.81 20.46 -17.10
N ALA A 73 -17.69 20.31 -17.79
CA ALA A 73 -16.94 19.06 -17.89
C ALA A 73 -16.01 18.88 -16.68
N VAL A 74 -15.32 19.96 -16.27
CA VAL A 74 -14.45 19.98 -15.08
C VAL A 74 -15.24 19.62 -13.83
N LYS A 75 -16.41 20.24 -13.61
CA LYS A 75 -17.27 19.94 -12.45
C LYS A 75 -17.83 18.51 -12.42
N LYS A 76 -17.84 17.80 -13.54
CA LYS A 76 -18.25 16.38 -13.61
C LYS A 76 -17.11 15.42 -13.26
N MET A 77 -15.86 15.85 -13.42
CA MET A 77 -14.69 15.04 -13.06
C MET A 77 -14.36 15.24 -11.58
N THR A 78 -14.71 14.27 -10.75
CA THR A 78 -14.35 14.27 -9.32
C THR A 78 -12.99 13.61 -9.06
N SER A 79 -12.64 12.59 -9.85
CA SER A 79 -11.33 11.92 -9.81
C SER A 79 -10.90 11.52 -11.21
N LEU A 80 -9.59 11.37 -11.40
CA LEU A 80 -9.01 10.82 -12.62
C LEU A 80 -8.74 9.33 -12.40
N VAL A 81 -9.59 8.50 -12.98
CA VAL A 81 -9.44 7.03 -12.91
C VAL A 81 -8.51 6.56 -14.04
N LEU A 82 -7.40 5.96 -13.67
CA LEU A 82 -6.45 5.35 -14.60
C LEU A 82 -6.85 3.92 -14.94
N PRO A 83 -6.31 3.36 -16.06
CA PRO A 83 -6.55 1.96 -16.40
C PRO A 83 -6.18 1.02 -15.25
N PRO A 84 -6.97 -0.05 -15.03
CA PRO A 84 -6.70 -0.99 -13.96
C PRO A 84 -5.36 -1.70 -14.18
N VAL A 85 -4.63 -1.94 -13.09
CA VAL A 85 -3.37 -2.70 -13.13
C VAL A 85 -3.63 -4.13 -12.67
N ASP A 86 -3.23 -5.09 -13.50
CA ASP A 86 -3.28 -6.51 -13.16
C ASP A 86 -2.05 -6.92 -12.33
N ILE A 87 -2.32 -7.47 -11.14
CA ILE A 87 -1.29 -8.00 -10.23
C ILE A 87 -1.32 -9.54 -10.13
N SER A 88 -2.06 -10.19 -11.02
CA SER A 88 -2.22 -11.64 -11.04
C SER A 88 -0.88 -12.36 -11.14
N GLY A 89 -0.56 -13.16 -10.13
CA GLY A 89 0.66 -13.97 -10.12
C GLY A 89 1.97 -13.21 -9.89
N LEU A 90 1.90 -11.92 -9.49
CA LEU A 90 3.10 -11.17 -9.13
C LEU A 90 3.62 -11.55 -7.74
N ASP A 91 4.93 -11.74 -7.65
CA ASP A 91 5.68 -12.07 -6.43
C ASP A 91 6.68 -10.97 -6.03
N GLN A 92 6.71 -9.87 -6.78
CA GLN A 92 7.64 -8.75 -6.63
C GLN A 92 6.93 -7.42 -6.84
N ASN A 93 7.56 -6.35 -6.36
CA ASN A 93 7.07 -4.99 -6.56
C ASN A 93 7.02 -4.66 -8.06
N LEU A 94 5.98 -3.93 -8.45
CA LEU A 94 5.78 -3.49 -9.83
C LEU A 94 5.81 -1.96 -9.88
N ASN A 95 6.60 -1.42 -10.81
CA ASN A 95 6.64 0.01 -11.09
C ASN A 95 6.30 0.23 -12.56
N LEU A 96 5.31 1.07 -12.81
CA LEU A 96 4.79 1.31 -14.15
C LEU A 96 4.42 2.79 -14.32
N MET A 97 4.53 3.26 -15.56
CA MET A 97 4.17 4.63 -15.92
C MET A 97 2.93 4.64 -16.80
N LEU A 98 1.80 5.09 -16.26
CA LEU A 98 0.55 5.24 -17.00
C LEU A 98 0.41 6.65 -17.58
N PRO A 99 -0.13 6.81 -18.79
CA PRO A 99 -0.53 8.13 -19.27
C PRO A 99 -1.67 8.66 -18.40
N LEU A 100 -1.58 9.95 -18.04
CA LEU A 100 -2.63 10.65 -17.30
C LEU A 100 -3.83 11.01 -18.18
N GLN A 101 -3.73 10.84 -19.50
CA GLN A 101 -4.84 10.98 -20.44
C GLN A 101 -5.29 9.59 -20.93
N PRO A 102 -6.25 8.93 -20.26
CA PRO A 102 -6.86 7.72 -20.77
C PRO A 102 -7.52 7.98 -22.13
N VAL A 103 -7.58 6.95 -22.97
CA VAL A 103 -8.22 7.01 -24.31
C VAL A 103 -9.72 7.37 -24.20
N GLU A 104 -10.34 7.07 -23.07
CA GLU A 104 -11.75 7.34 -22.78
C GLU A 104 -12.00 8.77 -22.25
N MET A 105 -10.96 9.58 -22.08
CA MET A 105 -11.08 10.94 -21.60
C MET A 105 -11.70 11.85 -22.67
N THR A 106 -12.66 12.69 -22.29
CA THR A 106 -13.30 13.61 -23.25
C THR A 106 -12.30 14.68 -23.70
N PRO A 107 -12.33 15.08 -24.99
CA PRO A 107 -11.43 16.12 -25.52
C PRO A 107 -11.70 17.53 -24.97
N GLU A 108 -12.67 17.68 -24.06
CA GLU A 108 -13.08 18.96 -23.47
C GLU A 108 -12.32 19.33 -22.18
N VAL A 109 -11.44 18.42 -21.71
CA VAL A 109 -10.62 18.58 -20.51
C VAL A 109 -9.15 18.30 -20.85
N GLU A 110 -8.29 19.25 -20.52
CA GLU A 110 -6.84 19.14 -20.61
C GLU A 110 -6.24 19.01 -19.21
N ILE A 111 -5.19 18.20 -19.10
CA ILE A 111 -4.45 18.03 -17.84
C ILE A 111 -3.28 18.99 -17.85
N SER A 112 -3.24 19.87 -16.86
CA SER A 112 -2.15 20.80 -16.62
C SER A 112 -1.17 20.17 -15.64
N GLY A 113 -0.12 19.52 -16.13
CA GLY A 113 0.85 18.83 -15.28
C GLY A 113 1.75 17.86 -16.05
N PRO A 114 2.34 16.87 -15.36
CA PRO A 114 3.02 15.77 -16.04
C PRO A 114 2.02 15.00 -16.92
N ASP A 115 2.51 14.44 -18.02
CA ASP A 115 1.75 13.63 -18.96
C ASP A 115 1.57 12.17 -18.48
N ARG A 116 2.38 11.75 -17.51
CA ARG A 116 2.40 10.39 -16.98
C ARG A 116 2.42 10.36 -15.46
N ALA A 117 1.69 9.40 -14.89
CA ALA A 117 1.75 9.06 -13.49
C ALA A 117 2.58 7.79 -13.29
N ARG A 118 3.45 7.81 -12.28
CA ARG A 118 4.14 6.62 -11.78
C ARG A 118 3.23 5.91 -10.78
N VAL A 119 2.96 4.64 -11.05
CA VAL A 119 2.24 3.76 -10.14
C VAL A 119 3.23 2.73 -9.62
N GLU A 120 3.38 2.70 -8.30
CA GLU A 120 4.25 1.78 -7.59
C GLU A 120 3.37 0.84 -6.77
N ILE A 121 3.43 -0.44 -7.08
CA ILE A 121 2.68 -1.49 -6.39
C ILE A 121 3.69 -2.28 -5.55
N TYR A 122 3.47 -2.26 -4.24
CA TYR A 122 4.29 -2.96 -3.28
C TYR A 122 3.64 -4.30 -2.93
N ILE A 123 4.38 -5.38 -3.17
CA ILE A 123 3.96 -6.75 -2.91
C ILE A 123 4.94 -7.35 -1.93
N ARG A 124 4.43 -7.97 -0.88
CA ARG A 124 5.25 -8.62 0.14
C ARG A 124 4.81 -10.06 0.36
N LYS A 125 5.68 -10.84 1.00
CA LYS A 125 5.31 -12.17 1.46
C LYS A 125 4.21 -12.06 2.49
N LYS A 126 3.18 -12.89 2.34
CA LYS A 126 2.08 -13.01 3.27
C LYS A 126 2.60 -13.66 4.55
N ILE A 127 2.65 -12.90 5.64
CA ILE A 127 3.06 -13.39 6.95
C ILE A 127 1.81 -13.88 7.68
N ALA A 128 1.91 -15.05 8.29
CA ALA A 128 0.89 -15.57 9.19
C ALA A 128 1.49 -15.79 10.57
N GLU A 129 0.69 -15.56 11.59
CA GLU A 129 1.01 -15.93 12.96
C GLU A 129 0.25 -17.19 13.36
N ARG A 130 0.90 -18.04 14.14
CA ARG A 130 0.27 -19.21 14.73
C ARG A 130 0.63 -19.28 16.20
N THR A 131 -0.39 -19.58 17.00
CA THR A 131 -0.25 -19.73 18.44
C THR A 131 -0.36 -21.21 18.81
N PHE A 132 0.64 -21.69 19.52
CA PHE A 132 0.71 -23.04 20.06
C PHE A 132 0.49 -22.97 21.57
N SER A 133 -0.58 -23.60 22.05
CA SER A 133 -0.89 -23.71 23.47
C SER A 133 -0.38 -25.04 24.00
N GLY A 134 0.18 -25.05 25.20
CA GLY A 134 0.64 -26.29 25.82
C GLY A 134 2.02 -26.75 25.35
N VAL A 135 2.87 -25.83 24.89
CA VAL A 135 4.25 -26.16 24.49
C VAL A 135 5.06 -26.50 25.74
N GLY A 136 5.53 -27.75 25.83
CA GLY A 136 6.33 -28.21 26.95
C GLY A 136 7.66 -27.45 27.03
N VAL A 137 8.06 -27.09 28.25
CA VAL A 137 9.35 -26.46 28.53
C VAL A 137 10.28 -27.50 29.16
N MET A 138 11.48 -27.63 28.61
CA MET A 138 12.52 -28.53 29.12
C MET A 138 13.48 -27.77 30.04
N THR A 139 14.13 -28.47 30.96
CA THR A 139 15.26 -27.89 31.71
C THR A 139 16.55 -28.28 31.05
N GLU A 140 17.42 -27.30 30.80
CA GLU A 140 18.76 -27.52 30.32
C GLU A 140 19.78 -27.29 31.44
N GLY A 141 20.75 -28.20 31.52
CA GLY A 141 21.80 -28.16 32.52
C GLY A 141 21.56 -29.19 33.62
N SER A 142 22.64 -29.59 34.27
CA SER A 142 22.61 -30.47 35.44
C SER A 142 23.26 -29.75 36.61
N ALA A 143 22.45 -29.02 37.37
CA ALA A 143 22.87 -28.58 38.70
C ALA A 143 22.80 -29.79 39.65
N GLN A 144 23.96 -30.40 39.90
CA GLN A 144 24.18 -31.37 41.00
C GLN A 144 23.31 -32.65 40.99
N GLY A 145 22.82 -33.10 39.82
CA GLY A 145 22.01 -34.33 39.74
C GLY A 145 20.63 -34.22 40.39
N LYS A 146 20.14 -32.99 40.64
CA LYS A 146 18.79 -32.73 41.14
C LYS A 146 17.77 -32.72 40.01
N GLU A 147 16.58 -33.25 40.29
CA GLU A 147 15.43 -33.06 39.40
C GLU A 147 14.81 -31.67 39.63
N TRP A 148 14.44 -31.02 38.55
CA TRP A 148 13.84 -29.69 38.59
C TRP A 148 12.37 -29.77 38.17
N LYS A 149 11.50 -29.20 39.00
CA LYS A 149 10.08 -29.08 38.68
C LYS A 149 9.77 -27.68 38.15
N LEU A 150 9.18 -27.63 36.96
CA LEU A 150 8.72 -26.40 36.33
C LEU A 150 7.25 -26.13 36.67
N ALA A 151 6.92 -24.87 36.92
CA ALA A 151 5.55 -24.39 37.09
C ALA A 151 5.35 -23.03 36.38
N PRO A 152 4.51 -22.95 35.33
CA PRO A 152 3.86 -24.05 34.62
C PRO A 152 4.85 -24.87 33.77
N GLN A 153 4.56 -26.15 33.52
CA GLN A 153 5.37 -27.02 32.65
C GLN A 153 5.14 -26.78 31.16
N SER A 154 4.11 -26.00 30.84
CA SER A 154 3.73 -25.69 29.47
C SER A 154 3.43 -24.21 29.33
N VAL A 155 3.83 -23.64 28.21
CA VAL A 155 3.58 -22.23 27.89
C VAL A 155 2.87 -22.08 26.54
N LYS A 156 2.36 -20.89 26.30
CA LYS A 156 1.75 -20.48 25.05
C LYS A 156 2.80 -19.75 24.22
N LEU A 157 3.06 -20.25 23.03
CA LEU A 157 4.06 -19.72 22.11
C LEU A 157 3.36 -19.17 20.87
N THR A 158 3.62 -17.91 20.54
CA THR A 158 3.18 -17.29 19.29
C THR A 158 4.40 -17.07 18.40
N ILE A 159 4.36 -17.67 17.21
CA ILE A 159 5.38 -17.51 16.17
C ILE A 159 4.78 -16.85 14.93
N SER A 160 5.59 -16.12 14.18
CA SER A 160 5.28 -15.68 12.81
C SER A 160 6.18 -16.39 11.82
N GLY A 161 5.65 -16.61 10.63
CA GLY A 161 6.37 -17.14 9.49
C GLY A 161 5.66 -16.77 8.20
N THR A 162 6.19 -17.20 7.06
CA THR A 162 5.42 -17.08 5.82
C THR A 162 4.17 -17.96 5.92
N LYS A 163 3.08 -17.57 5.27
CA LYS A 163 1.86 -18.38 5.22
C LYS A 163 2.16 -19.81 4.73
N ALA A 164 3.02 -19.93 3.73
CA ALA A 164 3.45 -21.23 3.22
C ALA A 164 4.13 -22.10 4.29
N ASP A 165 5.06 -21.51 5.07
CA ASP A 165 5.75 -22.23 6.14
C ASP A 165 4.78 -22.63 7.26
N ILE A 166 3.88 -21.73 7.66
CA ILE A 166 2.86 -21.97 8.70
C ILE A 166 1.88 -23.06 8.27
N ASP A 167 1.44 -23.04 7.01
CA ASP A 167 0.51 -24.03 6.45
C ASP A 167 1.22 -25.40 6.27
N ALA A 168 2.53 -25.41 6.05
CA ALA A 168 3.34 -26.63 6.01
C ALA A 168 3.62 -27.26 7.40
N LEU A 169 3.36 -26.54 8.51
CA LEU A 169 3.48 -27.10 9.86
C LEU A 169 2.28 -27.99 10.19
N HIS A 170 2.56 -29.22 10.62
CA HIS A 170 1.55 -30.12 11.15
C HIS A 170 0.83 -29.52 12.37
N PRO A 171 -0.48 -29.80 12.54
CA PRO A 171 -1.20 -29.39 13.75
C PRO A 171 -0.52 -29.94 15.00
N GLY A 172 -0.06 -29.04 15.88
CA GLY A 172 0.59 -29.39 17.15
C GLY A 172 2.10 -29.68 17.09
N SER A 173 2.72 -29.72 15.90
CA SER A 173 4.18 -29.80 15.79
C SER A 173 4.79 -28.41 15.92
N VAL A 174 5.39 -28.14 17.07
CA VAL A 174 6.07 -26.87 17.35
C VAL A 174 7.44 -26.89 16.64
N PRO A 175 7.78 -25.88 15.82
CA PRO A 175 9.03 -25.86 15.05
C PRO A 175 10.25 -25.39 15.88
N CYS A 176 10.19 -25.52 17.20
CA CYS A 176 11.25 -25.12 18.13
C CYS A 176 11.10 -25.85 19.46
N GLU A 177 12.19 -25.88 20.22
CA GLU A 177 12.23 -26.41 21.57
C GLU A 177 12.31 -25.26 22.58
N LEU A 178 11.48 -25.31 23.62
CA LEU A 178 11.52 -24.35 24.72
C LEU A 178 12.31 -24.93 25.87
N TYR A 179 13.26 -24.17 26.39
CA TYR A 179 14.10 -24.62 27.48
C TYR A 179 14.37 -23.52 28.50
N VAL A 180 14.75 -23.93 29.69
CA VAL A 180 15.19 -23.04 30.78
C VAL A 180 16.54 -23.50 31.26
N ASP A 181 17.52 -22.60 31.29
CA ASP A 181 18.86 -22.90 31.77
C ASP A 181 18.88 -22.94 33.31
N VAL A 182 19.13 -24.12 33.86
CA VAL A 182 19.21 -24.37 35.30
C VAL A 182 20.65 -24.63 35.77
N SER A 183 21.65 -24.45 34.90
CA SER A 183 23.05 -24.85 35.15
C SER A 183 23.69 -24.16 36.35
N ASN A 184 23.25 -22.95 36.70
CA ASN A 184 23.86 -22.11 37.74
C ASN A 184 22.88 -21.78 38.89
N ILE A 185 21.89 -22.63 39.14
CA ILE A 185 20.93 -22.41 40.23
C ILE A 185 21.46 -23.04 41.52
N VAL A 186 21.65 -22.20 42.54
CA VAL A 186 21.95 -22.59 43.93
C VAL A 186 20.73 -22.51 44.86
N SER A 187 19.68 -21.80 44.44
CA SER A 187 18.46 -21.58 45.22
C SER A 187 17.45 -22.72 45.07
N LYS A 188 16.60 -22.93 46.09
CA LYS A 188 15.53 -23.95 46.06
C LYS A 188 14.41 -23.62 45.05
N GLN A 189 14.16 -22.34 44.80
CA GLN A 189 13.14 -21.86 43.86
C GLN A 189 13.63 -20.57 43.20
N LEU A 190 13.42 -20.45 41.88
CA LEU A 190 13.77 -19.26 41.11
C LEU A 190 12.85 -19.11 39.89
N MET A 191 12.57 -17.87 39.49
CA MET A 191 11.89 -17.59 38.22
C MET A 191 12.93 -17.35 37.13
N LEU A 192 12.81 -18.06 36.01
CA LEU A 192 13.74 -17.98 34.91
C LEU A 192 13.02 -17.73 33.59
N PRO A 193 13.64 -16.99 32.66
CA PRO A 193 13.08 -16.75 31.34
C PRO A 193 13.05 -18.05 30.52
N VAL A 194 11.98 -18.22 29.74
CA VAL A 194 11.88 -19.31 28.76
C VAL A 194 12.69 -18.94 27.54
N LEU A 195 13.69 -19.76 27.22
CA LEU A 195 14.55 -19.63 26.06
C LEU A 195 14.06 -20.55 24.93
N VAL A 196 14.39 -20.19 23.69
CA VAL A 196 14.01 -20.94 22.51
C VAL A 196 15.25 -21.48 21.82
N ARG A 197 15.20 -22.75 21.40
CA ARG A 197 16.24 -23.49 20.69
C ARG A 197 15.71 -24.09 19.40
N ASP A 198 16.62 -24.29 18.45
CA ASP A 198 16.36 -25.00 17.19
C ASP A 198 15.13 -24.49 16.44
N LEU A 199 14.91 -23.18 16.49
CA LEU A 199 13.84 -22.53 15.76
C LEU A 199 14.08 -22.71 14.26
N LYS A 200 13.17 -23.43 13.60
CA LYS A 200 13.23 -23.68 12.16
C LYS A 200 13.39 -22.35 11.40
N SER A 201 14.27 -22.37 10.39
CA SER A 201 14.51 -21.21 9.52
C SER A 201 13.22 -20.71 8.88
N GLY A 202 13.00 -19.40 8.87
CA GLY A 202 11.78 -18.77 8.33
C GLY A 202 10.74 -18.41 9.38
N PHE A 203 10.88 -18.92 10.62
CA PHE A 203 10.03 -18.53 11.74
C PHE A 203 10.71 -17.51 12.65
N LYS A 204 9.89 -16.68 13.29
CA LYS A 204 10.30 -15.76 14.36
C LYS A 204 9.35 -15.90 15.53
N VAL A 205 9.89 -15.90 16.75
CA VAL A 205 9.09 -15.88 17.97
C VAL A 205 8.57 -14.46 18.18
N LEU A 206 7.25 -14.30 18.25
CA LEU A 206 6.61 -13.02 18.56
C LEU A 206 6.43 -12.88 20.07
N ARG A 207 5.96 -13.94 20.72
CA ARG A 207 5.50 -13.87 22.11
C ARG A 207 5.56 -15.24 22.78
N ILE A 208 5.91 -15.25 24.05
CA ILE A 208 5.85 -16.43 24.93
C ILE A 208 5.09 -16.03 26.19
N GLU A 209 4.08 -16.81 26.57
CA GLU A 209 3.26 -16.57 27.76
C GLU A 209 3.09 -17.84 28.60
N PRO A 210 3.52 -17.84 29.87
CA PRO A 210 4.34 -16.82 30.51
C PRO A 210 5.77 -16.77 29.93
N GLU A 211 6.38 -15.58 29.92
CA GLU A 211 7.78 -15.39 29.49
C GLU A 211 8.79 -15.95 30.51
N GLN A 212 8.34 -16.14 31.76
CA GLN A 212 9.11 -16.71 32.84
C GLN A 212 8.36 -17.88 33.47
N VAL A 213 9.11 -18.90 33.87
CA VAL A 213 8.57 -20.05 34.60
C VAL A 213 9.30 -20.21 35.93
N THR A 214 8.58 -20.68 36.94
CA THR A 214 9.17 -20.98 38.24
C THR A 214 9.79 -22.36 38.18
N VAL A 215 11.07 -22.44 38.53
CA VAL A 215 11.81 -23.70 38.67
C VAL A 215 12.02 -23.97 40.16
N THR A 216 11.68 -25.17 40.61
CA THR A 216 11.85 -25.61 42.00
C THR A 216 12.67 -26.89 42.03
N ALA A 217 13.72 -26.94 42.86
CA ALA A 217 14.52 -28.14 43.05
C ALA A 217 13.72 -29.20 43.82
N VAL A 218 13.71 -30.42 43.31
CA VAL A 218 13.21 -31.61 44.02
C VAL A 218 14.43 -32.31 44.65
N ASP A 219 14.40 -32.51 45.97
CA ASP A 219 15.44 -33.26 46.71
C ASP A 219 15.24 -34.78 46.60
#